data_AF-A0A540M1K7-F1
#
_entry.id   AF-A0A540M1K7-F1
#
_cell.length_a   1.000
_cell.length_b   1.000
_cell.length_c   1.000
_cell.angle_alpha   90.00
_cell.angle_beta   90.00
_cell.angle_gamma   90.00
#
_symmetry.space_group_name_H-M   'P 1'
#
loop_
_entity.id
_entity.type
_entity.pdbx_description
1 polymer ?
#
loop_
_entity_poly.entity_id
_entity_poly.type
_entity_poly.pdbx_seq_one_letter_code
_entity_poly.pdbx_strand_id
1 'polypeptide(L)'
;MREDLIIKGPASAASVWLESWTAMKAVVKVRTFQIIVLQGIVGSLPWTAMVFFTMWFELIGFDHNSTAVLLSLFAVGCAMGSLLGGLIADRLSRIYPHSGRIMCAQFSAFMGIPFSWFLLKVIPQSVDSYYTFAVTLLLMGLTISWCATAANGPMFAEVVPVKHRTMIYAFDRAFEGSFSSFAAPLVGILSEKMFGYDAKSVDPIKGSTREALALSQGLLSMMAVPFGLCCLFYTPLHLFFRKDRENARNASVKEEEMR
;
A
#
# COMPACT_ATOMS: atom_id res chain seq x y z
N MET A 1 -43.24 -36.21 -16.99
CA MET A 1 -41.96 -35.86 -17.65
C MET A 1 -41.27 -34.83 -16.76
N ARG A 2 -40.44 -35.30 -15.84
CA ARG A 2 -39.86 -34.51 -14.75
C ARG A 2 -38.43 -35.02 -14.59
N GLU A 3 -37.55 -34.60 -15.48
CA GLU A 3 -36.11 -34.90 -15.43
C GLU A 3 -35.33 -33.61 -15.66
N ASP A 4 -34.22 -33.50 -14.93
CA ASP A 4 -33.13 -32.53 -15.05
C ASP A 4 -33.27 -31.17 -14.35
N LEU A 5 -33.62 -31.22 -13.07
CA LEU A 5 -33.00 -30.33 -12.07
C LEU A 5 -31.76 -31.05 -11.51
N ILE A 6 -30.64 -30.94 -12.20
CA ILE A 6 -29.32 -31.32 -11.66
C ILE A 6 -29.02 -30.35 -10.53
N ILE A 7 -29.42 -30.72 -9.32
CA ILE A 7 -28.95 -30.12 -8.08
C ILE A 7 -27.47 -30.48 -7.99
N LYS A 8 -26.60 -29.52 -8.34
CA LYS A 8 -25.17 -29.58 -8.05
C LYS A 8 -25.03 -29.78 -6.54
N GLY A 9 -24.69 -30.99 -6.12
CA GLY A 9 -24.47 -31.33 -4.71
C GLY A 9 -23.45 -30.38 -4.07
N PRO A 10 -23.47 -30.22 -2.73
CA PRO A 10 -22.55 -29.33 -2.04
C PRO A 10 -21.12 -29.76 -2.37
N ALA A 11 -20.37 -28.88 -3.02
CA ALA A 11 -18.95 -29.12 -3.30
C ALA A 11 -18.27 -29.45 -1.97
N SER A 12 -17.64 -30.64 -1.89
CA SER A 12 -16.84 -31.01 -0.73
C SER A 12 -15.81 -29.92 -0.45
N ALA A 13 -15.57 -29.58 0.81
CA ALA A 13 -14.56 -28.58 1.17
C ALA A 13 -13.21 -28.91 0.49
N ALA A 14 -12.88 -30.20 0.35
CA ALA A 14 -11.68 -30.64 -0.36
C ALA A 14 -11.67 -30.26 -1.86
N SER A 15 -12.81 -30.33 -2.57
CA SER A 15 -12.88 -29.93 -3.97
C SER A 15 -12.81 -28.41 -4.14
N VAL A 16 -13.41 -27.65 -3.22
CA VAL A 16 -13.30 -26.19 -3.18
C VAL A 16 -11.85 -25.76 -2.91
N TRP A 17 -11.16 -26.42 -1.98
CA TRP A 17 -9.74 -26.17 -1.68
C TRP A 17 -8.82 -26.54 -2.85
N LEU A 18 -9.07 -27.66 -3.53
CA LEU A 18 -8.27 -28.08 -4.67
C LEU A 18 -8.44 -27.14 -5.88
N GLU A 19 -9.68 -26.72 -6.15
CA GLU A 19 -10.01 -25.75 -7.20
C GLU A 19 -9.36 -24.39 -6.90
N SER A 20 -9.47 -23.94 -5.64
CA SER A 20 -8.83 -22.74 -5.11
C SER A 20 -7.29 -22.78 -5.25
N TRP A 21 -6.66 -23.88 -4.88
CA TRP A 21 -5.21 -24.06 -4.99
C TRP A 21 -4.73 -24.07 -6.45
N THR A 22 -5.52 -24.65 -7.34
CA THR A 22 -5.23 -24.68 -8.78
C THR A 22 -5.35 -23.28 -9.39
N ALA A 23 -6.40 -22.55 -9.04
CA ALA A 23 -6.56 -21.14 -9.43
C ALA A 23 -5.42 -20.27 -8.90
N MET A 24 -5.02 -20.47 -7.64
CA MET A 24 -3.88 -19.77 -7.04
C MET A 24 -2.57 -20.07 -7.78
N LYS A 25 -2.28 -21.34 -8.10
CA LYS A 25 -1.09 -21.70 -8.90
C LYS A 25 -1.10 -21.07 -10.30
N ALA A 26 -2.28 -20.95 -10.92
CA ALA A 26 -2.41 -20.29 -12.21
C ALA A 26 -2.14 -18.79 -12.11
N VAL A 27 -2.68 -18.13 -11.08
CA VAL A 27 -2.52 -16.68 -10.86
C VAL A 27 -1.10 -16.32 -10.40
N VAL A 28 -0.47 -17.12 -9.55
CA VAL A 28 0.93 -16.93 -9.11
C VAL A 28 1.92 -17.03 -10.28
N LYS A 29 1.57 -17.72 -11.37
CA LYS A 29 2.40 -17.76 -12.59
C LYS A 29 2.28 -16.49 -13.44
N VAL A 30 1.26 -15.65 -13.20
CA VAL A 30 1.07 -14.41 -13.95
C VAL A 30 2.10 -13.39 -13.47
N ARG A 31 2.91 -12.87 -14.38
CA ARG A 31 4.00 -11.94 -14.03
C ARG A 31 3.47 -10.65 -13.44
N THR A 32 2.35 -10.15 -13.95
CA THR A 32 1.64 -9.00 -13.37
C THR A 32 1.26 -9.24 -11.91
N PHE A 33 0.76 -10.42 -11.57
CA PHE A 33 0.41 -10.76 -10.18
C PHE A 33 1.64 -10.73 -9.27
N GLN A 34 2.75 -11.35 -9.71
CA GLN A 34 4.00 -11.35 -8.95
C GLN A 34 4.55 -9.93 -8.70
N ILE A 35 4.50 -9.07 -9.72
CA ILE A 35 4.96 -7.67 -9.59
C ILE A 35 4.06 -6.89 -8.63
N ILE A 36 2.74 -7.07 -8.70
CA ILE A 36 1.80 -6.39 -7.79
C ILE A 36 2.00 -6.86 -6.35
N VAL A 37 2.13 -8.18 -6.11
CA VAL A 37 2.40 -8.71 -4.76
C VAL A 37 3.74 -8.18 -4.23
N LEU A 38 4.79 -8.17 -5.06
CA LEU A 38 6.10 -7.67 -4.66
C LEU A 38 6.06 -6.17 -4.34
N GLN A 39 5.37 -5.39 -5.18
CA GLN A 39 5.13 -3.98 -4.92
C GLN A 39 4.31 -3.78 -3.66
N GLY A 40 3.28 -4.59 -3.43
CA GLY A 40 2.41 -4.58 -2.27
C GLY A 40 3.18 -4.80 -0.97
N ILE A 41 4.05 -5.81 -0.95
CA ILE A 41 4.95 -6.10 0.17
C ILE A 41 5.87 -4.92 0.47
N VAL A 42 6.48 -4.31 -0.55
CA VAL A 42 7.37 -3.17 -0.34
C VAL A 42 6.58 -1.90 0.02
N GLY A 43 5.41 -1.73 -0.58
CA GLY A 43 4.56 -0.55 -0.41
C GLY A 43 3.81 -0.52 0.90
N SER A 44 3.67 -1.67 1.58
CA SER A 44 3.12 -1.77 2.93
C SER A 44 4.13 -1.42 4.02
N LEU A 45 5.44 -1.51 3.74
CA LEU A 45 6.50 -1.16 4.71
C LEU A 45 6.40 0.29 5.22
N PRO A 46 6.25 1.32 4.36
CA PRO A 46 6.07 2.70 4.82
C PRO A 46 4.84 2.87 5.71
N TRP A 47 3.72 2.21 5.40
CA TRP A 47 2.50 2.30 6.20
C TRP A 47 2.70 1.77 7.61
N THR A 48 3.40 0.64 7.75
CA THR A 48 3.76 0.11 9.07
C THR A 48 4.76 0.99 9.81
N ALA A 49 5.66 1.69 9.10
CA ALA A 49 6.56 2.67 9.72
C ALA A 49 5.79 3.92 10.24
N MET A 50 4.76 4.37 9.53
CA MET A 50 3.94 5.53 9.94
C MET A 50 3.20 5.32 11.27
N VAL A 51 3.06 4.08 11.75
CA VAL A 51 2.49 3.81 13.09
C VAL A 51 3.32 4.49 14.21
N PHE A 52 4.63 4.68 13.98
CA PHE A 52 5.51 5.40 14.91
C PHE A 52 5.34 6.93 14.84
N PHE A 53 4.53 7.48 13.94
CA PHE A 53 4.29 8.93 13.90
C PHE A 53 3.71 9.45 15.21
N THR A 54 2.82 8.68 15.86
CA THR A 54 2.29 9.02 17.19
C THR A 54 3.43 9.26 18.18
N MET A 55 4.31 8.27 18.30
CA MET A 55 5.47 8.31 19.18
C MET A 55 6.42 9.45 18.81
N TRP A 56 6.65 9.67 17.52
CA TRP A 56 7.51 10.74 17.04
C TRP A 56 6.97 12.13 17.39
N PHE A 57 5.67 12.38 17.21
CA PHE A 57 5.06 13.66 17.61
C PHE A 57 5.10 13.88 19.13
N GLU A 58 4.87 12.83 19.92
CA GLU A 58 5.00 12.90 21.38
C GLU A 58 6.46 13.18 21.80
N LEU A 59 7.46 12.61 21.12
CA LEU A 59 8.88 12.90 21.35
C LEU A 59 9.28 14.33 20.99
N ILE A 60 8.61 14.96 20.02
CA ILE A 60 8.77 16.40 19.71
C ILE A 60 8.23 17.28 20.85
N GLY A 61 7.31 16.75 21.66
CA GLY A 61 6.66 17.46 22.77
C GLY A 61 5.22 17.90 22.46
N PHE A 62 4.59 17.35 21.41
CA PHE A 62 3.15 17.53 21.21
C PHE A 62 2.36 16.77 22.28
N ASP A 63 1.24 17.33 22.72
CA ASP A 63 0.33 16.63 23.61
C ASP A 63 -0.46 15.54 22.85
N HIS A 64 -0.95 14.55 23.58
CA HIS A 64 -1.70 13.43 23.02
C HIS A 64 -2.90 13.87 22.18
N ASN A 65 -3.58 14.98 22.55
CA ASN A 65 -4.73 15.47 21.80
C ASN A 65 -4.30 16.07 20.45
N SER A 66 -3.27 16.93 20.42
CA SER A 66 -2.76 17.48 19.16
C SER A 66 -2.23 16.39 18.23
N THR A 67 -1.50 15.41 18.77
CA THR A 67 -1.02 14.26 18.01
C THR A 67 -2.17 13.45 17.42
N ALA A 68 -3.20 13.16 18.21
CA ALA A 68 -4.40 12.45 17.73
C ALA A 68 -5.12 13.21 16.61
N VAL A 69 -5.23 14.54 16.73
CA VAL A 69 -5.82 15.38 15.68
C VAL A 69 -4.98 15.34 14.40
N LEU A 70 -3.65 15.44 14.49
CA LEU A 70 -2.76 15.35 13.32
C LEU A 70 -2.89 14.01 12.59
N LEU A 71 -2.93 12.91 13.33
CA LEU A 71 -3.11 11.57 12.75
C LEU A 71 -4.51 11.35 12.19
N SER A 72 -5.54 11.93 12.82
CA SER A 72 -6.89 11.92 12.30
C SER A 72 -6.99 12.69 10.99
N LEU A 73 -6.32 13.85 10.91
CA LEU A 73 -6.25 14.65 9.69
C LEU A 73 -5.52 13.90 8.57
N PHE A 74 -4.44 13.20 8.90
CA PHE A 74 -3.76 12.29 7.97
C PHE A 74 -4.71 11.19 7.48
N ALA A 75 -5.47 10.55 8.37
CA ALA A 75 -6.44 9.53 7.99
C ALA A 75 -7.56 10.05 7.09
N VAL A 76 -8.08 11.26 7.37
CA VAL A 76 -9.04 11.95 6.50
C VAL A 76 -8.42 12.23 5.13
N GLY A 77 -7.17 12.70 5.08
CA GLY A 77 -6.40 12.88 3.85
C GLY A 77 -6.27 11.58 3.06
N CYS A 78 -5.95 10.46 3.72
CA CYS A 78 -5.89 9.14 3.09
C CYS A 78 -7.23 8.68 2.53
N ALA A 79 -8.34 8.92 3.23
CA ALA A 79 -9.68 8.57 2.76
C ALA A 79 -10.07 9.40 1.53
N MET A 80 -9.87 10.72 1.58
CA MET A 80 -10.12 11.61 0.46
C MET A 80 -9.19 11.30 -0.73
N GLY A 81 -7.92 11.04 -0.48
CA GLY A 81 -6.94 10.67 -1.49
C GLY A 81 -7.29 9.36 -2.17
N SER A 82 -7.70 8.35 -1.40
CA SER A 82 -8.17 7.07 -1.94
C SER A 82 -9.33 7.23 -2.92
N LEU A 83 -10.29 8.11 -2.60
CA LEU A 83 -11.43 8.44 -3.45
C LEU A 83 -10.99 9.20 -4.72
N LEU A 84 -10.22 10.27 -4.55
CA LEU A 84 -9.73 11.10 -5.67
C LEU A 84 -8.83 10.29 -6.61
N GLY A 85 -7.91 9.50 -6.06
CA GLY A 85 -7.02 8.61 -6.80
C GLY A 85 -7.79 7.58 -7.62
N GLY A 86 -8.84 6.99 -7.05
CA GLY A 86 -9.74 6.08 -7.78
C GLY A 86 -10.43 6.76 -8.96
N LEU A 87 -11.07 7.92 -8.72
CA LEU A 87 -11.76 8.69 -9.76
C LEU A 87 -10.82 9.16 -10.88
N ILE A 88 -9.63 9.64 -10.53
CA ILE A 88 -8.62 10.08 -11.50
C ILE A 88 -8.12 8.88 -12.30
N ALA A 89 -7.83 7.76 -11.64
CA ALA A 89 -7.36 6.56 -12.31
C ALA A 89 -8.41 5.96 -13.25
N ASP A 90 -9.69 5.98 -12.89
CA ASP A 90 -10.76 5.50 -13.77
C ASP A 90 -10.94 6.41 -14.98
N ARG A 91 -10.86 7.73 -14.83
CA ARG A 91 -10.84 8.65 -15.98
C ARG A 91 -9.62 8.43 -16.86
N LEU A 92 -8.44 8.31 -16.26
CA LEU A 92 -7.20 8.11 -17.00
C LEU A 92 -7.15 6.73 -17.66
N SER A 93 -7.80 5.72 -17.09
CA SER A 93 -7.96 4.40 -17.69
C SER A 93 -8.85 4.43 -18.94
N ARG A 94 -9.83 5.35 -19.02
CA ARG A 94 -10.62 5.54 -20.26
C ARG A 94 -9.77 6.15 -21.38
N ILE A 95 -8.85 7.05 -21.06
CA ILE A 95 -7.97 7.72 -22.04
C ILE A 95 -6.79 6.82 -22.43
N TYR A 96 -6.14 6.21 -21.42
CA TYR A 96 -4.98 5.33 -21.54
C TYR A 96 -5.28 3.96 -20.90
N PRO A 97 -5.93 3.04 -21.63
CA PRO A 97 -6.43 1.75 -21.10
C PRO A 97 -5.39 0.84 -20.49
N HIS A 98 -4.13 0.97 -20.89
CA HIS A 98 -3.05 0.07 -20.48
C HIS A 98 -2.05 0.69 -19.50
N SER A 99 -2.05 2.01 -19.35
CA SER A 99 -1.00 2.70 -18.59
C SER A 99 -1.52 3.73 -17.61
N GLY A 100 -2.77 4.20 -17.76
CA GLY A 100 -3.31 5.24 -16.88
C GLY A 100 -3.27 4.86 -15.40
N ARG A 101 -3.70 3.64 -15.05
CA ARG A 101 -3.68 3.16 -13.66
C ARG A 101 -2.26 3.10 -13.08
N ILE A 102 -1.29 2.64 -13.88
CA ILE A 102 0.11 2.49 -13.48
C ILE A 102 0.76 3.86 -13.27
N MET A 103 0.49 4.83 -14.15
CA MET A 103 0.98 6.20 -14.02
C MET A 103 0.47 6.87 -12.73
N CYS A 104 -0.80 6.68 -12.38
CA CYS A 104 -1.34 7.19 -11.11
C CYS A 104 -0.63 6.58 -9.89
N ALA A 105 -0.35 5.28 -9.92
CA ALA A 105 0.36 4.62 -8.82
C ALA A 105 1.83 5.06 -8.72
N GLN A 106 2.52 5.23 -9.84
CA GLN A 106 3.88 5.78 -9.85
C GLN A 106 3.92 7.20 -9.33
N PHE A 107 2.98 8.06 -9.73
CA PHE A 107 2.87 9.42 -9.21
C PHE A 107 2.67 9.43 -7.69
N SER A 108 1.77 8.58 -7.19
CA SER A 108 1.50 8.41 -5.76
C SER A 108 2.73 7.94 -4.98
N ALA A 109 3.42 6.90 -5.46
CA ALA A 109 4.64 6.38 -4.83
C ALA A 109 5.78 7.40 -4.88
N PHE A 110 5.94 8.10 -6.01
CA PHE A 110 6.95 9.14 -6.17
C PHE A 110 6.72 10.30 -5.22
N MET A 111 5.48 10.78 -5.09
CA MET A 111 5.12 11.88 -4.16
C MET A 111 5.33 11.51 -2.69
N GLY A 112 5.29 10.22 -2.33
CA GLY A 112 5.63 9.77 -0.98
C GLY A 112 7.05 10.17 -0.55
N ILE A 113 8.03 10.16 -1.47
CA ILE A 113 9.43 10.47 -1.17
C ILE A 113 9.64 11.95 -0.75
N PRO A 114 9.26 12.96 -1.56
CA PRO A 114 9.43 14.36 -1.19
C PRO A 114 8.59 14.73 0.03
N PHE A 115 7.37 14.20 0.19
CA PHE A 115 6.56 14.47 1.38
C PHE A 115 7.18 13.86 2.64
N SER A 116 7.68 12.63 2.60
CA SER A 116 8.41 12.03 3.72
C SER A 116 9.67 12.84 4.08
N TRP A 117 10.44 13.27 3.07
CA TRP A 117 11.63 14.10 3.29
C TRP A 117 11.27 15.46 3.89
N PHE A 118 10.24 16.12 3.35
CA PHE A 118 9.78 17.41 3.85
C PHE A 118 9.30 17.30 5.30
N LEU A 119 8.42 16.32 5.58
CA LEU A 119 7.84 16.10 6.90
C LEU A 119 8.89 15.81 7.98
N LEU A 120 9.83 14.90 7.70
CA LEU A 120 10.74 14.36 8.71
C LEU A 120 12.08 15.12 8.81
N LYS A 121 12.49 15.84 7.77
CA LYS A 121 13.80 16.51 7.72
C LYS A 121 13.75 18.02 7.56
N VAL A 122 12.76 18.57 6.85
CA VAL A 122 12.68 20.02 6.57
C VAL A 122 11.93 20.77 7.65
N ILE A 123 10.82 20.20 8.14
CA ILE A 123 10.04 20.85 9.18
C ILE A 123 10.85 20.84 10.50
N PRO A 124 11.07 22.00 11.13
CA PRO A 124 11.72 22.03 12.43
C PRO A 124 10.88 21.25 13.44
N GLN A 125 11.52 20.36 14.17
CA GLN A 125 10.90 19.50 15.18
C GLN A 125 10.57 20.30 16.44
N SER A 126 9.63 21.25 16.30
CA SER A 126 9.11 22.10 17.36
C SER A 126 7.58 22.12 17.31
N VAL A 127 6.98 22.33 18.49
CA VAL A 127 5.53 22.41 18.66
C VAL A 127 4.91 23.61 17.91
N ASP A 128 5.69 24.67 17.67
CA ASP A 128 5.26 25.88 16.96
C ASP A 128 4.88 25.61 15.49
N SER A 129 5.37 24.49 14.92
CA SER A 129 5.15 24.13 13.52
C SER A 129 3.89 23.27 13.30
N TYR A 130 2.95 23.26 14.24
CA TYR A 130 1.73 22.44 14.20
C TYR A 130 0.98 22.53 12.87
N TYR A 131 0.72 23.75 12.39
CA TYR A 131 -0.03 23.96 11.14
C TYR A 131 0.72 23.40 9.92
N THR A 132 2.05 23.52 9.91
CA THR A 132 2.89 22.97 8.84
C THR A 132 2.83 21.44 8.82
N PHE A 133 2.87 20.81 9.99
CA PHE A 133 2.67 19.35 10.11
C PHE A 133 1.27 18.94 9.63
N ALA A 134 0.23 19.65 10.07
CA ALA A 134 -1.16 19.35 9.71
C ALA A 134 -1.39 19.41 8.19
N VAL A 135 -0.95 20.49 7.53
CA VAL A 135 -1.09 20.64 6.08
C VAL A 135 -0.25 19.60 5.34
N THR A 136 0.98 19.35 5.78
CA THR A 136 1.86 18.37 5.13
C THR A 136 1.28 16.97 5.23
N LEU A 137 0.79 16.55 6.41
CA LEU A 137 0.15 15.25 6.61
C LEU A 137 -1.11 15.11 5.77
N LEU A 138 -1.95 16.15 5.70
CA LEU A 138 -3.15 16.12 4.87
C LEU A 138 -2.79 15.92 3.39
N LEU A 139 -1.85 16.70 2.85
CA LEU A 139 -1.38 16.61 1.46
C LEU A 139 -0.67 15.27 1.18
N MET A 140 0.11 14.80 2.12
CA MET A 140 0.77 13.51 2.04
C MET A 140 -0.27 12.39 1.97
N GLY A 141 -1.24 12.34 2.90
CA GLY A 141 -2.32 11.35 2.88
C GLY A 141 -3.15 11.40 1.59
N LEU A 142 -3.41 12.62 1.10
CA LEU A 142 -4.11 12.85 -0.17
C LEU A 142 -3.37 12.29 -1.38
N THR A 143 -2.05 12.13 -1.34
CA THR A 143 -1.24 11.74 -2.51
C THR A 143 -0.69 10.32 -2.43
N ILE A 144 -0.33 9.81 -1.26
CA ILE A 144 0.28 8.47 -1.11
C ILE A 144 -0.72 7.31 -1.16
N SER A 145 -2.01 7.60 -0.97
CA SER A 145 -3.06 6.59 -0.80
C SER A 145 -3.56 5.97 -2.11
N TRP A 146 -3.11 6.47 -3.26
CA TRP A 146 -3.73 6.11 -4.54
C TRP A 146 -3.30 4.73 -5.01
N CYS A 147 -2.10 4.23 -4.66
CA CYS A 147 -1.57 2.96 -5.18
C CYS A 147 -2.55 1.78 -5.04
N ALA A 148 -3.20 1.65 -3.88
CA ALA A 148 -4.11 0.54 -3.61
C ALA A 148 -5.43 0.66 -4.40
N THR A 149 -6.05 1.84 -4.41
CA THR A 149 -7.39 2.06 -5.01
C THR A 149 -7.34 2.34 -6.51
N ALA A 150 -6.31 3.04 -7.00
CA ALA A 150 -6.15 3.40 -8.40
C ALA A 150 -5.66 2.22 -9.26
N ALA A 151 -4.73 1.43 -8.72
CA ALA A 151 -3.98 0.45 -9.49
C ALA A 151 -4.17 -0.98 -8.95
N ASN A 152 -3.73 -1.28 -7.74
CA ASN A 152 -3.59 -2.68 -7.30
C ASN A 152 -4.93 -3.44 -7.34
N GLY A 153 -5.98 -2.88 -6.72
CA GLY A 153 -7.31 -3.49 -6.73
C GLY A 153 -7.87 -3.69 -8.15
N PRO A 154 -7.99 -2.63 -8.96
CA PRO A 154 -8.53 -2.76 -10.32
C PRO A 154 -7.70 -3.66 -11.25
N MET A 155 -6.36 -3.62 -11.16
CA MET A 155 -5.51 -4.50 -11.98
C MET A 155 -5.71 -5.97 -11.61
N PHE A 156 -5.85 -6.30 -10.33
CA PHE A 156 -6.21 -7.66 -9.92
C PHE A 156 -7.58 -8.06 -10.44
N ALA A 157 -8.58 -7.17 -10.43
CA ALA A 157 -9.89 -7.47 -10.98
C ALA A 157 -9.82 -7.83 -12.47
N GLU A 158 -8.93 -7.20 -13.23
CA GLU A 158 -8.78 -7.45 -14.67
C GLU A 158 -8.00 -8.74 -15.00
N VAL A 159 -7.05 -9.13 -14.14
CA VAL A 159 -6.16 -10.28 -14.38
C VAL A 159 -6.71 -11.58 -13.80
N VAL A 160 -7.56 -11.49 -12.78
CA VAL A 160 -8.02 -12.65 -12.00
C VAL A 160 -9.44 -13.07 -12.42
N PRO A 161 -9.70 -14.39 -12.62
CA PRO A 161 -11.03 -14.90 -12.94
C PRO A 161 -12.04 -14.60 -11.83
N VAL A 162 -13.25 -14.17 -12.23
CA VAL A 162 -14.33 -13.69 -11.33
C VAL A 162 -14.60 -14.66 -10.18
N LYS A 163 -14.58 -15.96 -10.45
CA LYS A 163 -14.89 -17.03 -9.48
C LYS A 163 -13.93 -17.09 -8.27
N HIS A 164 -12.69 -16.60 -8.40
CA HIS A 164 -11.66 -16.72 -7.36
C HIS A 164 -11.07 -15.38 -6.90
N ARG A 165 -11.63 -14.24 -7.34
CA ARG A 165 -11.11 -12.89 -7.02
C ARG A 165 -10.98 -12.64 -5.53
N THR A 166 -12.02 -12.91 -4.75
CA THR A 166 -12.05 -12.65 -3.31
C THR A 166 -10.94 -13.40 -2.55
N MET A 167 -10.72 -14.67 -2.91
CA MET A 167 -9.66 -15.47 -2.31
C MET A 167 -8.27 -14.94 -2.65
N ILE A 168 -8.07 -14.53 -3.90
CA ILE A 168 -6.77 -14.01 -4.35
C ILE A 168 -6.47 -12.66 -3.69
N TYR A 169 -7.46 -11.79 -3.52
CA TYR A 169 -7.32 -10.58 -2.72
C TYR A 169 -6.97 -10.87 -1.26
N ALA A 170 -7.65 -11.85 -0.65
CA ALA A 170 -7.37 -12.24 0.73
C ALA A 170 -5.94 -12.78 0.89
N PHE A 171 -5.48 -13.58 -0.06
CA PHE A 171 -4.12 -14.11 -0.08
C PHE A 171 -3.07 -13.00 -0.24
N ASP A 172 -3.29 -12.09 -1.19
CA ASP A 172 -2.44 -10.91 -1.40
C ASP A 172 -2.34 -10.07 -0.12
N ARG A 173 -3.47 -9.68 0.47
CA ARG A 173 -3.52 -8.93 1.74
C ARG A 173 -2.81 -9.64 2.88
N ALA A 174 -2.97 -10.97 2.99
CA ALA A 174 -2.29 -11.77 4.00
C ALA A 174 -0.77 -11.77 3.81
N PHE A 175 -0.29 -11.88 2.56
CA PHE A 175 1.14 -11.80 2.23
C PHE A 175 1.70 -10.41 2.49
N GLU A 176 1.07 -9.37 1.92
CA GLU A 176 1.47 -7.97 2.11
C GLU A 176 1.57 -7.62 3.61
N GLY A 177 0.56 -7.98 4.41
CA GLY A 177 0.52 -7.71 5.84
C GLY A 177 1.52 -8.54 6.67
N SER A 178 1.76 -9.80 6.29
CA SER A 178 2.74 -10.64 6.99
C SER A 178 4.15 -10.10 6.82
N PHE A 179 4.53 -9.70 5.60
CA PHE A 179 5.86 -9.12 5.36
C PHE A 179 5.97 -7.69 5.88
N SER A 180 4.89 -6.90 5.86
CA SER A 180 4.91 -5.54 6.41
C SER A 180 5.20 -5.52 7.91
N SER A 181 4.81 -6.57 8.63
CA SER A 181 5.07 -6.68 10.08
C SER A 181 6.56 -6.55 10.45
N PHE A 182 7.48 -6.92 9.53
CA PHE A 182 8.92 -6.77 9.76
C PHE A 182 9.40 -5.31 9.70
N ALA A 183 8.64 -4.39 9.10
CA ALA A 183 9.06 -3.00 9.01
C ALA A 183 9.14 -2.32 10.38
N ALA A 184 8.21 -2.63 11.30
CA ALA A 184 8.20 -1.99 12.61
C ALA A 184 9.44 -2.34 13.46
N PRO A 185 9.84 -3.62 13.59
CA PRO A 185 11.14 -3.98 14.18
C PRO A 185 12.33 -3.36 13.45
N LEU A 186 12.30 -3.29 12.11
CA LEU A 186 13.38 -2.68 11.33
C LEU A 186 13.54 -1.19 11.63
N VAL A 187 12.44 -0.43 11.72
CA VAL A 187 12.48 0.99 12.11
C VAL A 187 13.12 1.16 13.48
N GLY A 188 12.72 0.32 14.45
CA GLY A 188 13.29 0.35 15.80
C GLY A 188 14.80 0.06 15.80
N ILE A 189 15.21 -1.04 15.17
CA ILE A 189 16.63 -1.43 15.06
C ILE A 189 17.45 -0.35 14.35
N LEU A 190 16.91 0.23 13.27
CA LEU A 190 17.60 1.27 12.51
C LEU A 190 17.77 2.54 13.35
N SER A 191 16.72 2.93 14.08
CA SER A 191 16.75 4.09 14.98
C SER A 191 17.75 3.88 16.12
N GLU A 192 17.75 2.71 16.76
CA GLU A 192 18.65 2.38 17.88
C GLU A 192 20.11 2.21 17.43
N LYS A 193 20.37 1.36 16.42
CA LYS A 193 21.74 0.95 16.07
C LYS A 193 22.45 1.92 15.13
N MET A 194 21.72 2.56 14.21
CA MET A 194 22.34 3.47 13.23
C MET A 194 22.25 4.94 13.64
N PHE A 195 21.15 5.34 14.27
CA PHE A 195 20.92 6.75 14.62
C PHE A 195 21.10 7.04 16.11
N GLY A 196 21.37 6.01 16.92
CA GLY A 196 21.73 6.15 18.33
C GLY A 196 20.55 6.48 19.23
N TYR A 197 19.34 6.03 18.88
CA TYR A 197 18.16 6.18 19.72
C TYR A 197 18.33 5.44 21.05
N ASP A 198 18.19 6.14 22.18
CA ASP A 198 18.25 5.57 23.53
C ASP A 198 16.92 5.79 24.27
N ALA A 199 16.11 4.73 24.33
CA ALA A 199 14.83 4.71 25.02
C ALA A 199 14.92 5.09 26.51
N LYS A 200 16.08 4.90 27.15
CA LYS A 200 16.28 5.23 28.58
C LYS A 200 16.57 6.70 28.83
N SER A 201 16.95 7.42 27.78
CA SER A 201 17.27 8.85 27.83
C SER A 201 16.06 9.75 27.53
N VAL A 202 14.93 9.15 27.16
CA VAL A 202 13.69 9.87 26.85
C VAL A 202 13.09 10.42 28.14
N ASP A 203 12.97 11.75 28.21
CA ASP A 203 12.24 12.41 29.28
C ASP A 203 10.73 12.18 29.07
N PRO A 204 10.03 11.47 29.98
CA PRO A 204 8.62 11.14 29.83
C PRO A 204 7.69 12.37 29.93
N ILE A 205 8.20 13.53 30.38
CA ILE A 205 7.39 14.75 30.61
C ILE A 205 7.56 15.78 29.49
N LYS A 206 8.75 15.85 28.86
CA LYS A 206 9.06 16.87 27.85
C LYS A 206 9.34 16.33 26.45
N GLY A 207 9.50 15.02 26.30
CA GLY A 207 10.07 14.44 25.08
C GLY A 207 11.56 14.79 24.94
N SER A 208 12.22 14.20 23.95
CA SER A 208 13.63 14.49 23.66
C SER A 208 13.79 14.77 22.18
N THR A 209 14.15 16.02 21.84
CA THR A 209 14.37 16.46 20.46
C THR A 209 15.47 15.68 19.76
N ARG A 210 16.48 15.20 20.50
CA ARG A 210 17.53 14.33 19.97
C ARG A 210 16.98 12.97 19.56
N GLU A 211 16.12 12.38 20.38
CA GLU A 211 15.50 11.07 20.12
C GLU A 211 14.44 11.17 19.01
N ALA A 212 13.70 12.29 18.96
CA ALA A 212 12.80 12.61 17.86
C ALA A 212 13.56 12.71 16.51
N LEU A 213 14.76 13.30 16.51
CA LEU A 213 15.61 13.36 15.33
C LEU A 213 16.13 11.97 14.93
N ALA A 214 16.63 11.16 15.86
CA ALA A 214 17.09 9.81 15.58
C ALA A 214 15.97 8.92 15.00
N LEU A 215 14.78 8.99 15.60
CA LEU A 215 13.60 8.28 15.11
C LEU A 215 13.15 8.78 13.73
N SER A 216 13.16 10.10 13.50
CA SER A 216 12.78 10.68 12.19
C SER A 216 13.69 10.23 11.05
N GLN A 217 14.98 10.00 11.31
CA GLN A 217 15.94 9.50 10.33
C GLN A 217 15.71 8.01 10.03
N GLY A 218 15.37 7.23 11.05
CA GLY A 218 14.93 5.84 10.91
C GLY A 218 13.67 5.73 10.05
N LEU A 219 12.67 6.56 10.36
CA LEU A 219 11.41 6.65 9.61
C LEU A 219 11.65 7.08 8.17
N LEU A 220 12.45 8.12 7.94
CA LEU A 220 12.73 8.62 6.59
C LEU A 220 13.36 7.54 5.71
N SER A 221 14.31 6.77 6.26
CA SER A 221 14.98 5.68 5.54
C SER A 221 13.99 4.56 5.18
N MET A 222 13.14 4.18 6.13
CA MET A 222 12.13 3.13 5.97
C MET A 222 10.90 3.57 5.15
N MET A 223 10.77 4.85 4.83
CA MET A 223 9.73 5.36 3.93
C MET A 223 10.28 5.64 2.53
N ALA A 224 11.39 6.37 2.42
CA ALA A 224 11.95 6.79 1.14
C ALA A 224 12.46 5.61 0.31
N VAL A 225 13.15 4.63 0.92
CA VAL A 225 13.69 3.47 0.19
C VAL A 225 12.56 2.59 -0.34
N PRO A 226 11.55 2.18 0.45
CA PRO A 226 10.46 1.37 -0.09
C PRO A 226 9.59 2.14 -1.10
N PHE A 227 9.31 3.44 -0.91
CA PHE A 227 8.59 4.22 -1.92
C PHE A 227 9.36 4.29 -3.25
N GLY A 228 10.69 4.46 -3.20
CA GLY A 228 11.54 4.40 -4.39
C GLY A 228 11.49 3.04 -5.09
N LEU A 229 11.62 1.96 -4.32
CA LEU A 229 11.52 0.59 -4.84
C LEU A 229 10.14 0.29 -5.42
N CYS A 230 9.05 0.75 -4.79
CA CYS A 230 7.70 0.63 -5.34
C CYS A 230 7.58 1.33 -6.71
N CYS A 231 8.10 2.56 -6.83
CA CYS A 231 8.09 3.28 -8.10
C CYS A 231 8.83 2.50 -9.20
N LEU A 232 9.99 1.90 -8.85
CA LEU A 232 10.76 1.07 -9.76
C LEU A 232 10.04 -0.22 -10.17
N PHE A 233 9.33 -0.89 -9.25
CA PHE A 233 8.56 -2.09 -9.55
C PHE A 233 7.31 -1.82 -10.41
N TYR A 234 6.76 -0.61 -10.37
CA TYR A 234 5.69 -0.23 -11.29
C TYR A 234 6.17 -0.03 -12.74
N THR A 235 7.44 0.30 -12.98
CA THR A 235 7.99 0.52 -14.33
C THR A 235 7.84 -0.70 -15.26
N PRO A 236 8.26 -1.92 -14.88
CA PRO A 236 8.09 -3.11 -15.74
C PRO A 236 6.62 -3.48 -15.95
N LEU A 237 5.71 -3.02 -15.07
CA LEU A 237 4.29 -3.32 -15.17
C LEU A 237 3.67 -2.75 -16.47
N HIS A 238 4.20 -1.65 -17.01
CA HIS A 238 3.74 -1.10 -18.30
C HIS A 238 3.85 -2.10 -19.46
N LEU A 239 4.86 -2.98 -19.44
CA LEU A 239 5.09 -3.96 -20.50
C LEU A 239 4.30 -5.26 -20.25
N PHE A 240 4.33 -5.75 -19.01
CA PHE A 240 3.71 -7.04 -18.67
C PHE A 240 2.20 -6.95 -18.51
N PHE A 241 1.66 -5.85 -17.98
CA PHE A 241 0.22 -5.68 -17.80
C PHE A 241 -0.53 -5.72 -19.13
N ARG A 242 0.01 -5.11 -20.19
CA ARG A 242 -0.60 -5.15 -21.52
C ARG A 242 -0.74 -6.60 -22.02
N LYS A 243 0.34 -7.38 -21.91
CA LYS A 243 0.40 -8.76 -22.40
C LYS A 243 -0.49 -9.69 -21.58
N ASP A 244 -0.48 -9.55 -20.25
CA ASP A 244 -1.27 -10.40 -19.36
C ASP A 244 -2.77 -10.08 -19.46
N ARG A 245 -3.14 -8.81 -19.65
CA ARG A 245 -4.52 -8.39 -19.90
C ARG A 245 -5.08 -8.93 -21.21
N GLU A 246 -4.30 -8.87 -22.29
CA GLU A 246 -4.70 -9.46 -23.58
C GLU A 246 -4.88 -10.98 -23.47
N ASN A 247 -3.98 -11.67 -22.75
CA ASN A 247 -4.10 -13.11 -22.50
C ASN A 247 -5.36 -13.44 -21.66
N ALA A 248 -5.65 -12.66 -20.62
CA ALA A 248 -6.85 -12.85 -19.79
C ALA A 248 -8.14 -12.63 -20.59
N ARG A 249 -8.19 -11.60 -21.44
CA ARG A 249 -9.33 -11.34 -22.33
C ARG A 249 -9.52 -12.47 -23.34
N ASN A 250 -8.43 -12.98 -23.92
CA ASN A 250 -8.53 -14.08 -24.88
C ASN A 250 -8.97 -15.39 -24.20
N ALA A 251 -8.62 -15.60 -22.94
CA ALA A 251 -9.09 -16.73 -22.15
C ALA A 251 -10.59 -16.62 -21.83
N SER A 252 -11.08 -15.43 -21.46
CA SER A 252 -12.52 -15.22 -21.19
C SER A 252 -13.38 -15.38 -22.43
N VAL A 253 -12.92 -14.86 -23.59
CA VAL A 253 -13.64 -15.03 -24.87
C VAL A 253 -13.74 -16.51 -25.26
N LYS A 254 -12.66 -17.28 -25.10
CA LYS A 254 -12.69 -18.73 -25.35
C LYS A 254 -13.64 -19.48 -24.41
N GLU A 255 -13.75 -19.04 -23.16
CA GLU A 255 -14.67 -19.64 -22.19
C GLU A 255 -16.13 -19.31 -22.50
N GLU A 256 -16.41 -18.13 -23.08
CA GLU A 256 -17.72 -17.75 -23.61
C GLU A 256 -18.07 -18.49 -24.91
N GLU A 257 -17.11 -18.68 -25.82
CA GLU A 257 -17.31 -19.44 -27.07
C GLU A 257 -17.52 -20.96 -26.84
N MET A 258 -17.08 -21.49 -25.70
CA MET A 258 -17.26 -22.90 -25.32
C MET A 258 -18.54 -23.15 -24.49
N ARG A 259 -19.32 -22.12 -24.15
CA ARG A 259 -20.61 -22.23 -23.45
C ARG A 259 -21.78 -22.21 -24.42
#